data_AF-A0A1G2YAB9-F1
#
_entry.id   AF-A0A1G2YAB9-F1
#
_cell.length_a   1.000
_cell.length_b   1.000
_cell.length_c   1.000
_cell.angle_alpha   90.00
_cell.angle_beta   90.00
_cell.angle_gamma   90.00
#
_symmetry.space_group_name_H-M   'P 1'
#
loop_
_entity.id
_entity.type
_entity.pdbx_description
1 polymer ?
#
loop_
_entity_poly.entity_id
_entity_poly.type
_entity_poly.pdbx_seq_one_letter_code
_entity_poly.pdbx_strand_id
1 'polypeptide(L)'
;MVYGPNIVLDDSLRTFEGGRLRVITSEFGDLLPITDNNDINDVNQIDANEINDVNLFAGGDDKVNESIVSVALHTLFVREHNRLASIIEANNPTWSDDQIFQKARKLVGAEIQAITYNEFLPAYLGPDSQLKKYTGYKSNVNPAISNEFAAAASKIYISGISPELKILDANMDPTTDNNLPYEDALFNSQFVLDNGIDSILRGLTVNQQQKIDVYIIDAVRNHYDDSDLAAQIIQRGRDHGLPSYNAMRRFLNVGEFNDVNSLTTDPNVQANLIDTYGDINDIDPWVGFLAEDANTGNEKLSLKIIREQFEKIRDGDRLWYTIDPNFTDEETEFLESVTLKEIIELNTDVNNLQENIFYTAAAEPNEPNEPNAPNDRLTISLAKLIDNPFWFMDSSFLFIAGGSTDFNSTNVNEADAVLVRMFTDTNSSPLLDESIPFDEFFGQNGSIIFRGPAPVVSLRFTPSRKTFSILVMDPNINTSQRITVDIGIGSYLGRGSARVTTMEGFRRAFFLSGNASRNQSCFFP
;
A
#
# COMPACT_ATOMS: atom_id res chain seq x y z
N MET A 1 6.67 0.74 -13.80
CA MET A 1 5.24 0.94 -13.45
C MET A 1 4.71 2.34 -13.81
N VAL A 2 4.91 3.40 -13.01
CA VAL A 2 4.27 4.72 -13.29
C VAL A 2 5.09 5.59 -14.24
N TYR A 3 6.38 5.79 -13.93
CA TYR A 3 7.22 6.82 -14.57
C TYR A 3 8.18 6.29 -15.66
N GLY A 4 8.27 4.97 -15.84
CA GLY A 4 9.25 4.35 -16.73
C GLY A 4 10.67 4.26 -16.14
N PRO A 5 11.53 3.41 -16.72
CA PRO A 5 12.90 3.21 -16.26
C PRO A 5 13.91 4.18 -16.87
N ASN A 6 13.52 5.00 -17.86
CA ASN A 6 14.41 5.91 -18.57
C ASN A 6 13.73 7.26 -18.85
N ILE A 7 14.54 8.29 -19.12
CA ILE A 7 14.08 9.67 -19.30
C ILE A 7 13.18 9.86 -20.52
N VAL A 8 13.37 9.08 -21.59
CA VAL A 8 12.56 9.20 -22.81
C VAL A 8 11.13 8.79 -22.53
N LEU A 9 10.96 7.65 -21.84
CA LEU A 9 9.65 7.19 -21.41
C LEU A 9 9.05 8.14 -20.35
N ASP A 10 9.82 8.51 -19.31
CA ASP A 10 9.36 9.47 -18.28
C ASP A 10 8.81 10.75 -18.90
N ASP A 11 9.54 11.36 -19.83
CA ASP A 11 9.14 12.58 -20.54
C ASP A 11 7.93 12.36 -21.45
N SER A 12 7.82 11.21 -22.13
CA SER A 12 6.67 10.92 -23.02
C SER A 12 5.33 10.85 -22.29
N LEU A 13 5.36 10.50 -20.99
CA LEU A 13 4.19 10.36 -20.13
C LEU A 13 3.82 11.67 -19.42
N ARG A 14 4.61 12.74 -19.56
CA ARG A 14 4.40 14.01 -18.86
C ARG A 14 3.63 15.02 -19.72
N THR A 15 2.86 15.89 -19.06
CA THR A 15 2.24 17.04 -19.71
C THR A 15 3.21 18.22 -19.83
N PHE A 16 4.25 18.26 -18.98
CA PHE A 16 5.08 19.44 -18.73
C PHE A 16 4.28 20.69 -18.29
N GLU A 17 3.12 20.45 -17.68
CA GLU A 17 2.26 21.48 -17.09
C GLU A 17 1.76 21.05 -15.71
N GLY A 18 2.04 21.89 -14.69
CA GLY A 18 1.62 21.66 -13.30
C GLY A 18 2.25 20.42 -12.64
N GLY A 19 3.34 19.91 -13.21
CA GLY A 19 4.03 18.69 -12.79
C GLY A 19 3.23 17.41 -13.03
N ARG A 20 2.27 17.40 -13.97
CA ARG A 20 1.31 16.30 -14.17
C ARG A 20 1.77 15.26 -15.20
N LEU A 21 1.19 14.07 -15.08
CA LEU A 21 1.22 13.01 -16.08
C LEU A 21 0.04 13.15 -17.06
N ARG A 22 0.25 12.71 -18.30
CA ARG A 22 -0.77 12.67 -19.35
C ARG A 22 -1.85 11.66 -18.97
N VAL A 23 -3.08 12.01 -19.32
CA VAL A 23 -4.28 11.19 -19.12
C VAL A 23 -5.24 11.44 -20.28
N ILE A 24 -6.18 10.52 -20.49
CA ILE A 24 -7.40 10.82 -21.25
C ILE A 24 -8.56 11.02 -20.27
N THR A 25 -9.42 11.99 -20.55
CA THR A 25 -10.63 12.19 -19.76
C THR A 25 -11.74 11.27 -20.26
N SER A 26 -12.41 10.56 -19.35
CA SER A 26 -13.57 9.72 -19.62
C SER A 26 -14.74 10.08 -18.70
N GLU A 27 -15.91 9.48 -18.91
CA GLU A 27 -17.04 9.62 -17.98
C GLU A 27 -16.78 8.97 -16.61
N PHE A 28 -15.80 8.08 -16.52
CA PHE A 28 -15.37 7.38 -15.31
C PHE A 28 -14.14 8.04 -14.65
N GLY A 29 -13.85 9.29 -15.02
CA GLY A 29 -12.65 10.03 -14.60
C GLY A 29 -11.45 9.81 -15.52
N ASP A 30 -10.28 10.26 -15.08
CA ASP A 30 -9.06 10.19 -15.88
C ASP A 30 -8.57 8.74 -16.04
N LEU A 31 -8.21 8.34 -17.26
CA LEU A 31 -7.58 7.06 -17.58
C LEU A 31 -6.17 7.29 -18.12
N LEU A 32 -5.38 6.23 -18.21
CA LEU A 32 -4.06 6.27 -18.84
C LEU A 32 -4.14 6.79 -20.29
N PRO A 33 -3.07 7.43 -20.79
CA PRO A 33 -3.01 7.82 -22.19
C PRO A 33 -3.11 6.59 -23.10
N ILE A 34 -3.72 6.72 -24.27
CA ILE A 34 -3.74 5.67 -25.29
C ILE A 34 -2.50 5.81 -26.17
N THR A 35 -1.98 4.69 -26.64
CA THR A 35 -0.91 4.62 -27.62
C THR A 35 -1.31 5.31 -28.93
N ASP A 36 -0.48 6.22 -29.42
CA ASP A 36 -0.54 6.78 -30.76
C ASP A 36 0.54 6.16 -31.63
N ASN A 37 0.15 5.23 -32.50
CA ASN A 37 1.06 4.60 -33.48
C ASN A 37 1.71 5.59 -34.46
N ASN A 38 1.26 6.85 -34.51
CA ASN A 38 1.89 7.91 -35.30
C ASN A 38 2.92 8.73 -34.50
N ASP A 39 3.00 8.55 -33.18
CA ASP A 39 4.03 9.14 -32.33
C ASP A 39 5.25 8.22 -32.30
N ILE A 40 6.33 8.66 -32.93
CA ILE A 40 7.62 7.94 -32.95
C ILE A 40 8.23 7.75 -31.56
N ASN A 41 7.72 8.45 -30.55
CA ASN A 41 8.13 8.34 -29.15
C ASN A 41 7.11 7.57 -28.30
N ASP A 42 6.10 6.94 -28.91
CA ASP A 42 5.17 6.09 -28.19
C ASP A 42 5.90 4.90 -27.57
N VAL A 43 5.62 4.71 -26.29
CA VAL A 43 6.22 3.76 -25.38
C VAL A 43 6.01 2.32 -25.83
N ASN A 44 4.84 2.03 -26.40
CA ASN A 44 4.44 0.66 -26.63
C ASN A 44 4.92 0.12 -27.98
N GLN A 45 5.54 0.95 -28.85
CA GLN A 45 6.04 0.60 -30.19
C GLN A 45 5.37 -0.65 -30.76
N ILE A 46 4.04 -0.65 -30.80
CA ILE A 46 3.31 -1.84 -31.18
C ILE A 46 3.63 -2.02 -32.65
N ASP A 47 4.11 -3.22 -33.03
CA ASP A 47 4.41 -3.50 -34.42
C ASP A 47 3.15 -3.15 -35.22
N ALA A 48 3.27 -2.22 -36.17
CA ALA A 48 2.14 -1.71 -36.95
C ALA A 48 1.41 -2.82 -37.73
N ASN A 49 1.99 -4.03 -37.76
CA ASN A 49 1.42 -5.23 -38.36
C ASN A 49 0.55 -6.07 -37.39
N GLU A 50 0.47 -5.75 -36.09
CA GLU A 50 -0.23 -6.55 -35.07
C GLU A 50 -1.55 -5.97 -34.55
N ILE A 51 -1.97 -4.75 -34.92
CA ILE A 51 -3.21 -4.17 -34.40
C ILE A 51 -4.32 -4.10 -35.45
N ASN A 52 -5.31 -4.97 -35.29
CA ASN A 52 -6.68 -4.65 -35.68
C ASN A 52 -7.32 -3.83 -34.52
N ASP A 53 -7.56 -2.53 -34.69
CA ASP A 53 -8.49 -1.72 -33.89
C ASP A 53 -8.44 -1.80 -32.32
N VAL A 54 -7.30 -2.08 -31.67
CA VAL A 54 -7.20 -2.09 -30.19
C VAL A 54 -6.56 -0.80 -29.65
N ASN A 55 -7.31 -0.05 -28.84
CA ASN A 55 -6.78 1.08 -28.05
C ASN A 55 -5.98 0.56 -26.85
N LEU A 56 -4.66 0.44 -26.98
CA LEU A 56 -3.79 0.07 -25.85
C LEU A 56 -3.44 1.29 -24.99
N PHE A 57 -3.31 1.08 -23.68
CA PHE A 57 -2.86 2.13 -22.77
C PHE A 57 -1.34 2.23 -22.75
N ALA A 58 -0.82 3.45 -22.72
CA ALA A 58 0.58 3.76 -22.46
C ALA A 58 0.81 3.97 -20.97
N GLY A 59 1.90 3.44 -20.44
CA GLY A 59 2.29 3.56 -19.04
C GLY A 59 3.79 3.40 -18.86
N GLY A 60 4.27 3.57 -17.63
CA GLY A 60 5.69 3.44 -17.30
C GLY A 60 6.20 1.99 -17.19
N ASP A 61 5.50 1.03 -17.80
CA ASP A 61 5.83 -0.40 -17.87
C ASP A 61 5.21 -1.00 -19.14
N ASP A 62 5.91 -1.91 -19.80
CA ASP A 62 5.46 -2.55 -21.05
C ASP A 62 4.30 -3.54 -20.82
N LYS A 63 4.05 -3.94 -19.57
CA LYS A 63 2.99 -4.90 -19.20
C LYS A 63 1.73 -4.26 -18.65
N VAL A 64 1.56 -2.95 -18.86
CA VAL A 64 0.36 -2.23 -18.39
C VAL A 64 -0.92 -2.86 -18.94
N ASN A 65 -0.92 -3.38 -20.17
CA ASN A 65 -2.08 -3.98 -20.82
C ASN A 65 -2.22 -5.51 -20.59
N GLU A 66 -1.41 -6.15 -19.72
CA GLU A 66 -1.47 -7.61 -19.51
C GLU A 66 -2.83 -8.07 -18.97
N SER A 67 -3.47 -7.26 -18.13
CA SER A 67 -4.84 -7.49 -17.67
C SER A 67 -5.54 -6.19 -17.29
N ILE A 68 -6.88 -6.20 -17.22
CA ILE A 68 -7.66 -5.05 -16.72
C ILE A 68 -7.26 -4.63 -15.30
N VAL A 69 -6.79 -5.59 -14.49
CA VAL A 69 -6.31 -5.35 -13.12
C VAL A 69 -5.01 -4.54 -13.13
N SER A 70 -4.09 -4.87 -14.05
CA SER A 70 -2.85 -4.12 -14.25
C SER A 70 -3.16 -2.67 -14.66
N VAL A 71 -4.02 -2.48 -15.66
CA VAL A 71 -4.46 -1.15 -16.11
C VAL A 71 -5.11 -0.37 -14.96
N ALA A 72 -5.97 -1.00 -14.16
CA ALA A 72 -6.65 -0.35 -13.04
C ALA A 72 -5.67 0.18 -11.98
N LEU A 73 -4.70 -0.64 -11.57
CA LEU A 73 -3.68 -0.23 -10.59
C LEU A 73 -2.72 0.83 -11.15
N HIS A 74 -2.33 0.72 -12.42
CA HIS A 74 -1.53 1.76 -13.07
C HIS A 74 -2.29 3.10 -13.13
N THR A 75 -3.56 3.07 -13.53
CA THR A 75 -4.43 4.24 -13.59
C THR A 75 -4.56 4.88 -12.20
N LEU A 76 -4.78 4.07 -11.16
CA LEU A 76 -4.89 4.53 -9.78
C LEU A 76 -3.68 5.38 -9.35
N PHE A 77 -2.46 4.90 -9.59
CA PHE A 77 -1.25 5.63 -9.19
C PHE A 77 -0.91 6.82 -10.11
N VAL A 78 -1.40 6.84 -11.36
CA VAL A 78 -1.34 8.05 -12.20
C VAL A 78 -2.31 9.12 -11.70
N ARG A 79 -3.52 8.73 -11.27
CA ARG A 79 -4.46 9.64 -10.60
C ARG A 79 -3.85 10.20 -9.32
N GLU A 80 -3.25 9.34 -8.49
CA GLU A 80 -2.60 9.77 -7.26
C GLU A 80 -1.47 10.78 -7.52
N HIS A 81 -0.63 10.54 -8.54
CA HIS A 81 0.38 11.50 -8.95
C HIS A 81 -0.23 12.86 -9.31
N ASN A 82 -1.25 12.89 -10.17
CA ASN A 82 -1.87 14.15 -10.62
C ASN A 82 -2.61 14.88 -9.49
N ARG A 83 -3.19 14.14 -8.55
CA ARG A 83 -3.80 14.65 -7.33
C ARG A 83 -2.75 15.33 -6.45
N LEU A 84 -1.64 14.64 -6.17
CA LEU A 84 -0.51 15.18 -5.41
C LEU A 84 0.13 16.39 -6.10
N ALA A 85 0.36 16.31 -7.42
CA ALA A 85 0.92 17.41 -8.20
C ALA A 85 0.08 18.69 -8.07
N SER A 86 -1.25 18.57 -8.16
CA SER A 86 -2.18 19.70 -8.00
C SER A 86 -2.15 20.28 -6.58
N ILE A 87 -2.03 19.43 -5.55
CA ILE A 87 -1.87 19.89 -4.15
C ILE A 87 -0.53 20.60 -3.96
N ILE A 88 0.55 20.06 -4.51
CA ILE A 88 1.90 20.65 -4.40
C ILE A 88 1.95 21.99 -5.12
N GLU A 89 1.40 22.09 -6.33
CA GLU A 89 1.29 23.32 -7.11
C GLU A 89 0.57 24.42 -6.30
N ALA A 90 -0.59 24.11 -5.72
CA ALA A 90 -1.38 25.05 -4.92
C ALA A 90 -0.61 25.56 -3.68
N ASN A 91 0.17 24.69 -3.04
CA ASN A 91 0.94 25.03 -1.84
C ASN A 91 2.31 25.64 -2.14
N ASN A 92 2.77 25.56 -3.39
CA ASN A 92 4.07 26.07 -3.80
C ASN A 92 3.98 26.87 -5.12
N PRO A 93 3.30 28.04 -5.15
CA PRO A 93 3.03 28.78 -6.39
C PRO A 93 4.27 29.27 -7.15
N THR A 94 5.46 29.21 -6.54
CA THR A 94 6.73 29.62 -7.16
C THR A 94 7.56 28.45 -7.67
N TRP A 95 7.10 27.20 -7.49
CA TRP A 95 7.82 26.03 -7.98
C TRP A 95 7.65 25.87 -9.49
N SER A 96 8.67 25.33 -10.15
CA SER A 96 8.58 24.94 -11.56
C SER A 96 7.83 23.62 -11.72
N ASP A 97 7.38 23.34 -12.94
CA ASP A 97 6.81 22.04 -13.34
C ASP A 97 7.67 20.86 -12.86
N ASP A 98 8.97 20.88 -13.16
CA ASP A 98 9.91 19.84 -12.74
C ASP A 98 9.98 19.66 -11.22
N GLN A 99 9.90 20.75 -10.44
CA GLN A 99 9.95 20.64 -8.98
C GLN A 99 8.69 19.97 -8.43
N ILE A 100 7.53 20.31 -8.99
CA ILE A 100 6.23 19.72 -8.65
C ILE A 100 6.23 18.23 -9.03
N PHE A 101 6.59 17.92 -10.28
CA PHE A 101 6.66 16.54 -10.79
C PHE A 101 7.57 15.66 -9.95
N GLN A 102 8.79 16.12 -9.64
CA GLN A 102 9.75 15.32 -8.87
C GLN A 102 9.29 15.12 -7.42
N LYS A 103 8.61 16.10 -6.81
CA LYS A 103 8.05 15.93 -5.45
C LYS A 103 6.87 14.95 -5.45
N ALA A 104 5.95 15.06 -6.40
CA ALA A 104 4.83 14.13 -6.57
C ALA A 104 5.35 12.71 -6.83
N ARG A 105 6.31 12.56 -7.76
CA ARG A 105 7.00 11.29 -8.06
C ARG A 105 7.61 10.64 -6.81
N LYS A 106 8.27 11.45 -5.98
CA LYS A 106 8.91 10.98 -4.76
C LYS A 106 7.89 10.50 -3.73
N LEU A 107 6.78 11.22 -3.56
CA LEU A 107 5.68 10.83 -2.66
C LEU A 107 5.03 9.52 -3.11
N VAL A 108 4.63 9.39 -4.37
CA VAL A 108 4.05 8.15 -4.92
C VAL A 108 5.02 6.97 -4.76
N GLY A 109 6.31 7.18 -5.02
CA GLY A 109 7.34 6.15 -4.80
C GLY A 109 7.40 5.70 -3.34
N ALA A 110 7.29 6.63 -2.39
CA ALA A 110 7.27 6.34 -0.97
C ALA A 110 5.96 5.67 -0.50
N GLU A 111 4.80 6.05 -1.06
CA GLU A 111 3.52 5.40 -0.79
C GLU A 111 3.55 3.93 -1.23
N ILE A 112 4.06 3.65 -2.43
CA ILE A 112 4.24 2.28 -2.92
C ILE A 112 5.21 1.51 -2.01
N GLN A 113 6.31 2.12 -1.57
CA GLN A 113 7.23 1.50 -0.60
C GLN A 113 6.52 1.18 0.73
N ALA A 114 5.79 2.14 1.31
CA ALA A 114 5.10 1.96 2.57
C ALA A 114 4.02 0.86 2.50
N ILE A 115 3.14 0.93 1.51
CA ILE A 115 2.08 -0.07 1.27
C ILE A 115 2.69 -1.45 1.06
N THR A 116 3.75 -1.54 0.25
CA THR A 116 4.41 -2.84 -0.04
C THR A 116 4.95 -3.47 1.23
N TYR A 117 5.64 -2.71 2.09
CA TYR A 117 6.35 -3.27 3.25
C TYR A 117 5.49 -3.37 4.51
N ASN A 118 4.45 -2.55 4.64
CA ASN A 118 3.58 -2.51 5.83
C ASN A 118 2.29 -3.30 5.65
N GLU A 119 1.79 -3.48 4.42
CA GLU A 119 0.54 -4.19 4.15
C GLU A 119 0.75 -5.45 3.30
N PHE A 120 1.28 -5.31 2.08
CA PHE A 120 1.37 -6.43 1.13
C PHE A 120 2.31 -7.53 1.58
N LEU A 121 3.57 -7.23 1.92
CA LEU A 121 4.56 -8.26 2.28
C LEU A 121 4.18 -9.02 3.56
N PRO A 122 3.67 -8.38 4.63
CA PRO A 122 3.15 -9.11 5.78
C PRO A 122 2.01 -10.07 5.43
N ALA A 123 1.07 -9.65 4.57
CA ALA A 123 -0.03 -10.51 4.11
C ALA A 123 0.46 -11.66 3.21
N TYR A 124 1.39 -11.37 2.31
CA TYR A 124 1.87 -12.30 1.29
C TYR A 124 2.85 -13.35 1.85
N LEU A 125 3.82 -12.91 2.66
CA LEU A 125 4.81 -13.81 3.26
C LEU A 125 4.24 -14.59 4.46
N GLY A 126 3.22 -14.01 5.10
CA GLY A 126 2.58 -14.59 6.26
C GLY A 126 3.53 -14.71 7.48
N PRO A 127 3.07 -15.39 8.54
CA PRO A 127 3.80 -15.53 9.81
C PRO A 127 5.13 -16.26 9.68
N ASP A 128 5.27 -17.10 8.66
CA ASP A 128 6.39 -18.03 8.50
C ASP A 128 7.63 -17.36 7.87
N SER A 129 7.48 -16.18 7.28
CA SER A 129 8.55 -15.45 6.60
C SER A 129 8.48 -13.94 6.90
N GLN A 130 8.88 -13.56 8.11
CA GLN A 130 8.84 -12.16 8.55
C GLN A 130 10.07 -11.38 8.09
N LEU A 131 9.85 -10.19 7.53
CA LEU A 131 10.93 -9.27 7.18
C LEU A 131 11.75 -8.89 8.43
N LYS A 132 13.07 -8.83 8.29
CA LYS A 132 13.91 -8.26 9.35
C LYS A 132 13.57 -6.80 9.57
N LYS A 133 13.63 -6.36 10.83
CA LYS A 133 13.52 -4.94 11.20
C LYS A 133 14.55 -4.12 10.43
N TYR A 134 14.10 -3.01 9.84
CA TYR A 134 14.98 -2.09 9.15
C TYR A 134 15.93 -1.41 10.13
N THR A 135 17.22 -1.36 9.76
CA THR A 135 18.28 -0.77 10.60
C THR A 135 18.97 0.43 9.94
N GLY A 136 18.38 0.98 8.87
CA GLY A 136 18.98 2.01 8.04
C GLY A 136 19.71 1.47 6.81
N TYR A 137 20.03 2.38 5.89
CA TYR A 137 20.68 2.09 4.62
C TYR A 137 22.08 1.49 4.80
N LYS A 138 22.39 0.52 3.95
CA LYS A 138 23.64 -0.23 3.93
C LYS A 138 24.26 -0.14 2.54
N SER A 139 25.28 0.70 2.39
CA SER A 139 25.96 0.93 1.10
C SER A 139 26.67 -0.28 0.51
N ASN A 140 26.86 -1.35 1.29
CA ASN A 140 27.45 -2.61 0.85
C ASN A 140 26.42 -3.68 0.48
N VAL A 141 25.11 -3.40 0.60
CA VAL A 141 24.04 -4.27 0.11
C VAL A 141 23.82 -3.97 -1.36
N ASN A 142 23.80 -5.01 -2.20
CA ASN A 142 23.43 -4.90 -3.61
C ASN A 142 21.90 -5.03 -3.75
N PRO A 143 21.17 -3.97 -4.14
CA PRO A 143 19.72 -4.01 -4.28
C PRO A 143 19.25 -4.60 -5.62
N ALA A 144 20.17 -4.98 -6.52
CA ALA A 144 19.81 -5.55 -7.81
C ALA A 144 18.90 -6.77 -7.67
N ILE A 145 17.95 -6.90 -8.60
CA ILE A 145 17.06 -8.05 -8.66
C ILE A 145 17.87 -9.30 -9.03
N SER A 146 17.78 -10.34 -8.21
CA SER A 146 18.47 -11.60 -8.49
C SER A 146 17.76 -12.41 -9.57
N ASN A 147 18.52 -13.25 -10.27
CA ASN A 147 18.00 -14.02 -11.40
C ASN A 147 16.94 -15.04 -10.92
N GLU A 148 17.20 -15.72 -9.81
CA GLU A 148 16.26 -16.67 -9.20
C GLU A 148 14.96 -15.99 -8.71
N PHE A 149 15.03 -14.73 -8.29
CA PHE A 149 13.83 -13.96 -7.97
C PHE A 149 13.04 -13.65 -9.25
N ALA A 150 13.66 -13.00 -10.24
CA ALA A 150 12.98 -12.49 -11.43
C ALA A 150 12.42 -13.58 -12.33
N ALA A 151 13.18 -14.66 -12.54
CA ALA A 151 12.83 -15.72 -13.49
C ALA A 151 11.97 -16.82 -12.87
N ALA A 152 11.87 -16.91 -11.55
CA ALA A 152 11.12 -17.99 -10.89
C ALA A 152 10.36 -17.53 -9.62
N ALA A 153 11.03 -17.11 -8.54
CA ALA A 153 10.35 -16.95 -7.25
C ALA A 153 9.24 -15.89 -7.28
N SER A 154 9.44 -14.77 -7.98
CA SER A 154 8.42 -13.72 -8.11
C SER A 154 7.25 -14.11 -9.03
N LYS A 155 7.25 -15.32 -9.61
CA LYS A 155 6.22 -15.84 -10.51
C LYS A 155 5.32 -16.87 -9.84
N ILE A 156 5.52 -17.19 -8.57
CA ILE A 156 4.64 -18.15 -7.86
C ILE A 156 3.21 -17.63 -7.69
N TYR A 157 2.99 -16.30 -7.78
CA TYR A 157 1.64 -15.74 -7.71
C TYR A 157 0.73 -16.19 -8.88
N ILE A 158 1.31 -16.66 -10.00
CA ILE A 158 0.55 -17.11 -11.17
C ILE A 158 -0.41 -18.26 -10.82
N SER A 159 -0.02 -19.16 -9.92
CA SER A 159 -0.93 -20.22 -9.43
C SER A 159 -2.00 -19.69 -8.47
N GLY A 160 -1.80 -18.50 -7.90
CA GLY A 160 -2.75 -17.83 -7.00
C GLY A 160 -3.82 -17.02 -7.72
N ILE A 161 -3.76 -16.92 -9.05
CA ILE A 161 -4.75 -16.17 -9.84
C ILE A 161 -6.10 -16.89 -9.79
N SER A 162 -7.17 -16.15 -9.49
CA SER A 162 -8.53 -16.67 -9.49
C SER A 162 -9.06 -16.85 -10.93
N PRO A 163 -9.83 -17.92 -11.21
CA PRO A 163 -10.36 -18.19 -12.55
C PRO A 163 -11.38 -17.15 -13.01
N GLU A 164 -11.94 -16.38 -12.07
CA GLU A 164 -12.90 -15.32 -12.33
C GLU A 164 -12.58 -14.11 -11.44
N LEU A 165 -12.93 -12.92 -11.93
CA LEU A 165 -12.90 -11.67 -11.20
C LEU A 165 -14.33 -11.20 -10.94
N LYS A 166 -14.65 -10.89 -9.69
CA LYS A 166 -15.83 -10.07 -9.39
C LYS A 166 -15.66 -8.69 -10.01
N ILE A 167 -16.71 -8.19 -10.65
CA ILE A 167 -16.84 -6.80 -11.11
C ILE A 167 -18.08 -6.26 -10.40
N LEU A 168 -17.90 -5.24 -9.56
CA LEU A 168 -18.93 -4.82 -8.62
C LEU A 168 -19.35 -3.38 -8.85
N ASP A 169 -20.64 -3.10 -8.72
CA ASP A 169 -21.18 -1.76 -8.78
C ASP A 169 -20.97 -0.99 -7.48
N ALA A 170 -21.52 0.22 -7.39
CA ALA A 170 -21.40 1.06 -6.20
C ALA A 170 -22.04 0.46 -4.93
N ASN A 171 -22.98 -0.48 -5.07
CA ASN A 171 -23.66 -1.18 -3.98
C ASN A 171 -22.94 -2.49 -3.57
N MET A 172 -21.79 -2.79 -4.18
CA MET A 172 -21.09 -4.07 -4.06
C MET A 172 -21.86 -5.25 -4.68
N ASP A 173 -22.82 -4.96 -5.56
CA ASP A 173 -23.56 -5.97 -6.31
C ASP A 173 -22.83 -6.29 -7.62
N PRO A 174 -22.82 -7.55 -8.10
CA PRO A 174 -22.25 -7.90 -9.39
C PRO A 174 -22.87 -7.10 -10.53
N THR A 175 -22.04 -6.53 -11.42
CA THR A 175 -22.52 -5.79 -12.60
C THR A 175 -23.11 -6.70 -13.68
N THR A 176 -22.83 -7.99 -13.58
CA THR A 176 -23.25 -9.06 -14.49
C THR A 176 -23.74 -10.25 -13.68
N ASP A 177 -24.66 -11.05 -14.24
CA ASP A 177 -25.21 -12.24 -13.57
C ASP A 177 -24.12 -13.28 -13.20
N ASN A 178 -22.98 -13.26 -13.90
CA ASN A 178 -21.80 -14.07 -13.64
C ASN A 178 -20.58 -13.17 -13.37
N ASN A 179 -19.58 -13.68 -12.64
CA ASN A 179 -18.27 -13.02 -12.54
C ASN A 179 -17.60 -12.99 -13.92
N LEU A 180 -16.61 -12.09 -14.10
CA LEU A 180 -15.83 -11.99 -15.33
C LEU A 180 -14.80 -13.13 -15.36
N PRO A 181 -14.84 -14.06 -16.34
CA PRO A 181 -13.78 -15.04 -16.52
C PRO A 181 -12.42 -14.36 -16.67
N TYR A 182 -11.37 -14.91 -16.05
CA TYR A 182 -10.04 -14.27 -16.07
C TYR A 182 -9.47 -14.21 -17.49
N GLU A 183 -9.85 -15.13 -18.37
CA GLU A 183 -9.52 -15.09 -19.81
C GLU A 183 -10.03 -13.81 -20.49
N ASP A 184 -11.23 -13.34 -20.14
CA ASP A 184 -11.81 -12.11 -20.68
C ASP A 184 -11.17 -10.84 -20.07
N ALA A 185 -10.43 -11.00 -18.97
CA ALA A 185 -9.71 -9.92 -18.30
C ALA A 185 -8.27 -9.73 -18.83
N LEU A 186 -7.73 -10.71 -19.57
CA LEU A 186 -6.40 -10.64 -20.19
C LEU A 186 -6.44 -9.78 -21.45
N PHE A 187 -5.46 -8.89 -21.62
CA PHE A 187 -5.28 -8.07 -22.83
C PHE A 187 -6.52 -7.27 -23.30
N ASN A 188 -7.45 -6.98 -22.39
CA ASN A 188 -8.74 -6.37 -22.71
C ASN A 188 -8.82 -4.90 -22.27
N SER A 189 -8.01 -4.04 -22.88
CA SER A 189 -8.00 -2.60 -22.59
C SER A 189 -9.34 -1.92 -22.87
N GLN A 190 -10.12 -2.45 -23.82
CA GLN A 190 -11.46 -1.94 -24.15
C GLN A 190 -12.42 -2.04 -22.96
N PHE A 191 -12.34 -3.12 -22.16
CA PHE A 191 -13.15 -3.25 -20.94
C PHE A 191 -12.98 -2.04 -20.00
N VAL A 192 -11.74 -1.57 -19.81
CA VAL A 192 -11.45 -0.42 -18.93
C VAL A 192 -11.93 0.89 -19.55
N LEU A 193 -11.84 1.04 -20.87
CA LEU A 193 -12.40 2.21 -21.56
C LEU A 193 -13.91 2.31 -21.38
N ASP A 194 -14.60 1.17 -21.41
CA ASP A 194 -16.07 1.10 -21.35
C ASP A 194 -16.62 1.13 -19.92
N ASN A 195 -15.82 0.76 -18.91
CA ASN A 195 -16.30 0.57 -17.53
C ASN A 195 -15.51 1.34 -16.46
N GLY A 196 -14.40 1.99 -16.81
CA GLY A 196 -13.49 2.59 -15.85
C GLY A 196 -12.78 1.56 -14.96
N ILE A 197 -12.29 2.01 -13.80
CA ILE A 197 -11.47 1.19 -12.88
C ILE A 197 -12.19 0.86 -11.56
N ASP A 198 -13.23 1.59 -11.21
CA ASP A 198 -13.86 1.52 -9.88
C ASP A 198 -14.49 0.15 -9.59
N SER A 199 -15.17 -0.43 -10.59
CA SER A 199 -15.81 -1.74 -10.45
C SER A 199 -14.81 -2.89 -10.32
N ILE A 200 -13.66 -2.75 -11.00
CA ILE A 200 -12.51 -3.66 -10.91
C ILE A 200 -11.91 -3.57 -9.50
N LEU A 201 -11.64 -2.35 -9.02
CA LEU A 201 -11.05 -2.13 -7.70
C LEU A 201 -11.93 -2.64 -6.57
N ARG A 202 -13.26 -2.43 -6.62
CA ARG A 202 -14.21 -3.04 -5.67
C ARG A 202 -14.14 -4.56 -5.69
N GLY A 203 -14.11 -5.15 -6.89
CA GLY A 203 -13.98 -6.58 -7.07
C GLY A 203 -12.70 -7.15 -6.44
N LEU A 204 -11.57 -6.47 -6.64
CA LEU A 204 -10.27 -6.89 -6.12
C LEU A 204 -10.21 -6.91 -4.59
N THR A 205 -10.94 -6.03 -3.88
CA THR A 205 -10.94 -6.03 -2.42
C THR A 205 -11.71 -7.22 -1.82
N VAL A 206 -12.59 -7.86 -2.58
CA VAL A 206 -13.39 -9.00 -2.09
C VAL A 206 -13.17 -10.30 -2.88
N ASN A 207 -12.29 -10.27 -3.88
CA ASN A 207 -11.82 -11.45 -4.59
C ASN A 207 -10.75 -12.12 -3.75
N GLN A 208 -11.00 -13.36 -3.35
CA GLN A 208 -10.03 -14.11 -2.58
C GLN A 208 -9.04 -14.81 -3.50
N GLN A 209 -7.76 -14.68 -3.17
CA GLN A 209 -6.67 -15.32 -3.91
C GLN A 209 -6.76 -16.84 -3.80
N GLN A 210 -6.47 -17.54 -4.90
CA GLN A 210 -6.30 -18.99 -4.87
C GLN A 210 -5.05 -19.39 -4.09
N LYS A 211 -5.04 -20.62 -3.59
CA LYS A 211 -3.87 -21.23 -2.96
C LYS A 211 -2.71 -21.26 -3.96
N ILE A 212 -1.50 -20.94 -3.48
CA ILE A 212 -0.28 -21.11 -4.28
C ILE A 212 0.16 -22.58 -4.20
N ASP A 213 -0.04 -23.31 -5.30
CA ASP A 213 0.34 -24.72 -5.46
C ASP A 213 0.61 -25.06 -6.95
N VAL A 214 0.71 -26.34 -7.28
CA VAL A 214 1.06 -26.80 -8.64
C VAL A 214 -0.08 -26.70 -9.66
N TYR A 215 -1.28 -26.28 -9.25
CA TYR A 215 -2.43 -26.13 -10.14
C TYR A 215 -2.50 -24.70 -10.69
N ILE A 216 -2.77 -24.59 -11.99
CA ILE A 216 -2.78 -23.33 -12.72
C ILE A 216 -4.10 -23.26 -13.48
N ILE A 217 -4.81 -22.13 -13.39
CA ILE A 217 -6.08 -21.93 -14.08
C ILE A 217 -5.91 -21.95 -15.61
N ASP A 218 -6.97 -22.31 -16.30
CA ASP A 218 -6.98 -22.49 -17.76
C ASP A 218 -6.59 -21.19 -18.51
N ALA A 219 -7.08 -20.04 -18.02
CA ALA A 219 -6.83 -18.73 -18.61
C ALA A 219 -5.34 -18.43 -18.82
N VAL A 220 -4.49 -18.76 -17.86
CA VAL A 220 -3.03 -18.53 -17.99
C VAL A 220 -2.25 -19.75 -18.49
N ARG A 221 -2.85 -20.95 -18.44
CA ARG A 221 -2.22 -22.20 -18.89
C ARG A 221 -2.43 -22.48 -20.37
N ASN A 222 -3.58 -22.13 -20.93
CA ASN A 222 -3.99 -22.50 -22.28
C ASN A 222 -4.39 -21.30 -23.15
N HIS A 223 -4.68 -20.15 -22.53
CA HIS A 223 -5.25 -18.98 -23.22
C HIS A 223 -4.43 -17.69 -23.02
N TYR A 224 -3.20 -17.79 -22.49
CA TYR A 224 -2.34 -16.62 -22.32
C TYR A 224 -1.67 -16.28 -23.64
N ASP A 225 -2.28 -15.37 -24.42
CA ASP A 225 -1.76 -14.98 -25.74
C ASP A 225 -1.50 -16.20 -26.64
N ASP A 226 -2.52 -17.06 -26.74
CA ASP A 226 -2.48 -18.37 -27.44
C ASP A 226 -1.34 -19.30 -26.99
N SER A 227 -0.90 -19.19 -25.72
CA SER A 227 0.23 -19.94 -25.18
C SER A 227 0.05 -20.37 -23.70
N ASP A 228 1.00 -21.19 -23.22
CA ASP A 228 1.07 -21.68 -21.83
C ASP A 228 2.08 -20.88 -21.01
N LEU A 229 1.60 -19.98 -20.14
CA LEU A 229 2.45 -19.14 -19.31
C LEU A 229 3.28 -19.96 -18.31
N ALA A 230 2.75 -21.06 -17.78
CA ALA A 230 3.49 -21.93 -16.87
C ALA A 230 4.66 -22.62 -17.58
N ALA A 231 4.42 -23.12 -18.80
CA ALA A 231 5.48 -23.67 -19.65
C ALA A 231 6.52 -22.61 -20.02
N GLN A 232 6.09 -21.38 -20.33
CA GLN A 232 7.00 -20.26 -20.59
C GLN A 232 7.89 -19.94 -19.38
N ILE A 233 7.34 -19.92 -18.15
CA ILE A 233 8.11 -19.66 -16.92
C ILE A 233 9.16 -20.75 -16.71
N ILE A 234 8.79 -22.02 -16.86
CA ILE A 234 9.73 -23.15 -16.75
C ILE A 234 10.83 -23.01 -17.81
N GLN A 235 10.46 -22.81 -19.07
CA GLN A 235 11.41 -22.69 -20.17
C GLN A 235 12.33 -21.47 -20.02
N ARG A 236 11.82 -20.35 -19.50
CA ARG A 236 12.61 -19.15 -19.19
C ARG A 236 13.59 -19.38 -18.04
N GLY A 237 13.18 -20.14 -17.01
CA GLY A 237 14.11 -20.56 -15.96
C GLY A 237 15.31 -21.33 -16.53
N ARG A 238 15.06 -22.24 -17.50
CA ARG A 238 16.11 -22.99 -18.19
C ARG A 238 16.99 -22.11 -19.08
N ASP A 239 16.38 -21.19 -19.83
CA ASP A 239 17.09 -20.20 -20.67
C ASP A 239 18.02 -19.31 -19.83
N HIS A 240 17.55 -18.88 -18.66
CA HIS A 240 18.32 -18.11 -17.69
C HIS A 240 19.39 -18.92 -16.96
N GLY A 241 19.50 -20.22 -17.24
CA GLY A 241 20.48 -21.11 -16.62
C GLY A 241 20.29 -21.27 -15.11
N LEU A 242 19.04 -21.23 -14.63
CA LEU A 242 18.77 -21.48 -13.23
C LEU A 242 19.22 -22.91 -12.86
N PRO A 243 19.87 -23.11 -11.70
CA PRO A 243 20.17 -24.45 -11.22
C PRO A 243 18.88 -25.20 -10.93
N SER A 244 18.91 -26.53 -10.88
CA SER A 244 17.74 -27.30 -10.42
C SER A 244 17.34 -26.93 -9.00
N TYR A 245 16.11 -27.24 -8.63
CA TYR A 245 15.53 -26.87 -7.35
C TYR A 245 16.40 -27.31 -6.15
N ASN A 246 16.81 -28.59 -6.10
CA ASN A 246 17.70 -29.08 -5.04
C ASN A 246 19.09 -28.41 -5.08
N ALA A 247 19.64 -28.14 -6.26
CA ALA A 247 20.91 -27.42 -6.37
C ALA A 247 20.79 -25.98 -5.85
N MET A 248 19.66 -25.30 -6.11
CA MET A 248 19.35 -23.98 -5.56
C MET A 248 19.21 -24.02 -4.04
N ARG A 249 18.52 -25.04 -3.50
CA ARG A 249 18.39 -25.26 -2.06
C ARG A 249 19.75 -25.43 -1.38
N ARG A 250 20.66 -26.21 -1.99
CA ARG A 250 22.05 -26.35 -1.52
C ARG A 250 22.78 -25.01 -1.54
N PHE A 251 22.69 -24.26 -2.63
CA PHE A 251 23.34 -22.96 -2.78
C PHE A 251 22.88 -21.93 -1.73
N LEU A 252 21.59 -21.92 -1.41
CA LEU A 252 20.98 -21.02 -0.42
C LEU A 252 20.99 -21.57 1.01
N ASN A 253 21.65 -22.71 1.25
CA ASN A 253 21.83 -23.35 2.55
C ASN A 253 20.51 -23.65 3.29
N VAL A 254 19.47 -24.10 2.58
CA VAL A 254 18.17 -24.49 3.17
C VAL A 254 17.94 -26.01 3.24
N GLY A 255 18.99 -26.80 2.98
CA GLY A 255 18.92 -28.26 2.94
C GLY A 255 18.22 -28.79 1.69
N GLU A 256 18.61 -29.97 1.21
CA GLU A 256 18.00 -30.61 0.03
C GLU A 256 16.94 -31.65 0.40
N PHE A 257 16.10 -31.99 -0.55
CA PHE A 257 15.18 -33.11 -0.44
C PHE A 257 15.84 -34.39 -0.98
N ASN A 258 15.73 -35.48 -0.22
CA ASN A 258 16.35 -36.76 -0.61
C ASN A 258 15.53 -37.46 -1.70
N ASP A 259 14.22 -37.25 -1.69
CA ASP A 259 13.26 -37.81 -2.64
C ASP A 259 12.00 -36.92 -2.74
N VAL A 260 11.12 -37.25 -3.69
CA VAL A 260 9.87 -36.51 -3.93
C VAL A 260 8.90 -36.61 -2.74
N ASN A 261 8.94 -37.70 -1.96
CA ASN A 261 8.10 -37.86 -0.77
C ASN A 261 8.49 -36.90 0.36
N SER A 262 9.75 -36.46 0.37
CA SER A 262 10.24 -35.43 1.30
C SER A 262 9.93 -34.00 0.85
N LEU A 263 9.64 -33.78 -0.44
CA LEU A 263 9.28 -32.47 -1.01
C LEU A 263 7.81 -32.10 -0.77
N THR A 264 6.90 -33.04 -1.03
CA THR A 264 5.46 -32.83 -0.94
C THR A 264 4.77 -34.04 -0.34
N THR A 265 3.67 -33.80 0.38
CA THR A 265 2.83 -34.81 1.02
C THR A 265 1.69 -35.29 0.12
N ASP A 266 1.43 -34.61 -1.01
CA ASP A 266 0.38 -34.98 -1.97
C ASP A 266 0.85 -36.16 -2.87
N PRO A 267 0.23 -37.35 -2.78
CA PRO A 267 0.64 -38.52 -3.55
C PRO A 267 0.45 -38.35 -5.07
N ASN A 268 -0.50 -37.52 -5.52
CA ASN A 268 -0.69 -37.26 -6.95
C ASN A 268 0.44 -36.38 -7.48
N VAL A 269 0.82 -35.34 -6.73
CA VAL A 269 1.97 -34.49 -7.08
C VAL A 269 3.25 -35.31 -7.05
N GLN A 270 3.42 -36.20 -6.07
CA GLN A 270 4.57 -37.13 -6.02
C GLN A 270 4.65 -37.97 -7.29
N ALA A 271 3.57 -38.66 -7.66
CA ALA A 271 3.54 -39.52 -8.84
C ALA A 271 3.84 -38.73 -10.13
N ASN A 272 3.24 -37.55 -10.29
CA ASN A 272 3.45 -36.71 -11.46
C ASN A 272 4.89 -36.19 -11.57
N LEU A 273 5.51 -35.77 -10.45
CA LEU A 273 6.90 -35.32 -10.44
C LEU A 273 7.87 -36.47 -10.77
N ILE A 274 7.62 -37.67 -10.24
CA ILE A 274 8.42 -38.86 -10.55
C ILE A 274 8.32 -39.23 -12.03
N ASP A 275 7.11 -39.23 -12.59
CA ASP A 275 6.88 -39.53 -14.01
C ASP A 275 7.51 -38.48 -14.94
N THR A 276 7.42 -37.20 -14.55
CA THR A 276 7.90 -36.07 -15.38
C THR A 276 9.42 -35.91 -15.34
N TYR A 277 10.03 -35.95 -14.16
CA TYR A 277 11.46 -35.63 -13.97
C TYR A 277 12.35 -36.85 -13.75
N GLY A 278 11.82 -37.95 -13.22
CA GLY A 278 12.60 -39.15 -12.88
C GLY A 278 13.52 -39.01 -11.65
N ASP A 279 14.22 -37.88 -11.50
CA ASP A 279 15.11 -37.57 -10.38
C ASP A 279 14.71 -36.25 -9.69
N ILE A 280 14.69 -36.23 -8.35
CA ILE A 280 14.42 -35.03 -7.54
C ILE A 280 15.40 -33.89 -7.85
N ASN A 281 16.62 -34.22 -8.30
CA ASN A 281 17.66 -33.26 -8.63
C ASN A 281 17.49 -32.62 -10.01
N ASP A 282 16.50 -33.01 -10.81
CA ASP A 282 16.21 -32.45 -12.13
C ASP A 282 15.00 -31.49 -12.12
N ILE A 283 14.28 -31.37 -11.00
CA ILE A 283 13.11 -30.49 -10.88
C ILE A 283 13.51 -29.03 -11.11
N ASP A 284 12.80 -28.34 -12.02
CA ASP A 284 12.95 -26.91 -12.25
C ASP A 284 12.55 -26.10 -10.99
N PRO A 285 13.27 -25.01 -10.62
CA PRO A 285 13.00 -24.27 -9.39
C PRO A 285 11.56 -23.83 -9.20
N TRP A 286 10.92 -23.30 -10.25
CA TRP A 286 9.54 -22.81 -10.15
C TRP A 286 8.54 -23.93 -9.82
N VAL A 287 8.73 -25.12 -10.41
CA VAL A 287 7.91 -26.30 -10.07
C VAL A 287 8.19 -26.74 -8.64
N GLY A 288 9.45 -26.76 -8.21
CA GLY A 288 9.83 -27.07 -6.83
C GLY A 288 9.24 -26.09 -5.82
N PHE A 289 9.15 -24.79 -6.15
CA PHE A 289 8.54 -23.76 -5.30
C PHE A 289 7.05 -23.99 -5.06
N LEU A 290 6.33 -24.41 -6.10
CA LEU A 290 4.89 -24.69 -6.04
C LEU A 290 4.58 -26.03 -5.37
N ALA A 291 5.46 -27.03 -5.55
CA ALA A 291 5.32 -28.36 -4.97
C ALA A 291 5.74 -28.42 -3.48
N GLU A 292 6.61 -27.51 -3.01
CA GLU A 292 7.10 -27.52 -1.63
C GLU A 292 5.99 -27.26 -0.60
N ASP A 293 5.80 -28.22 0.30
CA ASP A 293 4.86 -28.09 1.41
C ASP A 293 5.46 -27.34 2.61
N ALA A 294 4.62 -26.64 3.36
CA ALA A 294 5.00 -25.96 4.61
C ALA A 294 5.35 -26.94 5.76
N ASN A 295 5.06 -28.23 5.60
CA ASN A 295 5.19 -29.25 6.65
C ASN A 295 6.64 -29.70 6.93
N THR A 296 7.63 -29.12 6.23
CA THR A 296 9.05 -29.48 6.38
C THR A 296 9.71 -28.82 7.60
N GLY A 297 9.00 -27.93 8.32
CA GLY A 297 9.49 -27.22 9.49
C GLY A 297 10.52 -26.12 9.17
N ASN A 298 10.80 -25.87 7.90
CA ASN A 298 11.69 -24.82 7.40
C ASN A 298 10.91 -23.79 6.58
N GLU A 299 11.42 -22.55 6.50
CA GLU A 299 10.93 -21.53 5.56
C GLU A 299 11.00 -22.08 4.12
N LYS A 300 9.91 -22.00 3.36
CA LYS A 300 9.89 -22.39 1.94
C LYS A 300 10.95 -21.62 1.16
N LEU A 301 11.63 -22.27 0.22
CA LEU A 301 12.71 -21.62 -0.52
C LEU A 301 12.23 -20.39 -1.30
N SER A 302 11.03 -20.46 -1.86
CA SER A 302 10.41 -19.34 -2.58
C SER A 302 10.22 -18.12 -1.68
N LEU A 303 9.64 -18.30 -0.49
CA LEU A 303 9.43 -17.23 0.49
C LEU A 303 10.74 -16.64 0.98
N LYS A 304 11.77 -17.47 1.23
CA LYS A 304 13.11 -17.00 1.56
C LYS A 304 13.69 -16.09 0.49
N ILE A 305 13.63 -16.50 -0.79
CA ILE A 305 14.15 -15.71 -1.91
C ILE A 305 13.40 -14.37 -2.02
N ILE A 306 12.07 -14.41 -1.93
CA ILE A 306 11.23 -13.20 -2.00
C ILE A 306 11.56 -12.25 -0.84
N ARG A 307 11.54 -12.75 0.40
CA ARG A 307 11.88 -11.97 1.60
C ARG A 307 13.27 -11.35 1.50
N GLU A 308 14.29 -12.13 1.12
CA GLU A 308 15.65 -11.63 1.01
C GLU A 308 15.83 -10.62 -0.14
N GLN A 309 15.09 -10.77 -1.25
CA GLN A 309 15.10 -9.76 -2.32
C GLN A 309 14.51 -8.44 -1.84
N PHE A 310 13.35 -8.45 -1.17
CA PHE A 310 12.74 -7.24 -0.62
C PHE A 310 13.58 -6.63 0.51
N GLU A 311 14.24 -7.43 1.34
CA GLU A 311 15.21 -6.92 2.33
C GLU A 311 16.39 -6.21 1.64
N LYS A 312 16.93 -6.77 0.54
CA LYS A 312 18.03 -6.15 -0.21
C LYS A 312 17.63 -4.85 -0.90
N ILE A 313 16.44 -4.81 -1.51
CA ILE A 313 15.89 -3.60 -2.14
C ILE A 313 15.80 -2.48 -1.09
N ARG A 314 15.16 -2.75 0.04
CA ARG A 314 15.02 -1.78 1.14
C ARG A 314 16.35 -1.34 1.72
N ASP A 315 17.18 -2.30 2.14
CA ASP A 315 18.41 -2.01 2.86
C ASP A 315 19.49 -1.37 1.95
N GLY A 316 19.43 -1.63 0.64
CA GLY A 316 20.33 -1.07 -0.38
C GLY A 316 19.81 0.18 -1.06
N ASP A 317 18.60 0.67 -0.73
CA ASP A 317 18.05 1.89 -1.31
C ASP A 317 18.44 3.12 -0.49
N ARG A 318 19.28 3.98 -1.08
CA ARG A 318 19.69 5.26 -0.48
C ARG A 318 18.57 6.30 -0.43
N LEU A 319 17.48 6.07 -1.15
CA LEU A 319 16.27 6.91 -1.20
C LEU A 319 15.09 6.25 -0.48
N TRP A 320 15.35 5.23 0.35
CA TRP A 320 14.32 4.61 1.18
C TRP A 320 13.59 5.67 2.02
N TYR A 321 12.26 5.70 1.94
CA TYR A 321 11.49 6.86 2.37
C TYR A 321 11.72 7.29 3.82
N THR A 322 11.92 6.36 4.77
CA THR A 322 12.08 6.72 6.20
C THR A 322 13.42 7.37 6.55
N ILE A 323 14.39 7.39 5.62
CA ILE A 323 15.70 8.02 5.82
C ILE A 323 15.97 9.13 4.82
N ASP A 324 15.06 9.39 3.90
CA ASP A 324 15.29 10.36 2.84
C ASP A 324 15.18 11.79 3.39
N PRO A 325 16.26 12.59 3.35
CA PRO A 325 16.29 13.92 3.96
C PRO A 325 15.40 14.95 3.25
N ASN A 326 14.77 14.59 2.12
CA ASN A 326 13.84 15.45 1.42
C ASN A 326 12.37 15.21 1.82
N PHE A 327 12.14 14.33 2.78
CA PHE A 327 10.86 14.26 3.51
C PHE A 327 10.98 14.99 4.83
N THR A 328 9.92 15.70 5.21
CA THR A 328 9.79 16.22 6.58
C THR A 328 9.40 15.09 7.54
N ASP A 329 9.50 15.34 8.84
CA ASP A 329 9.04 14.39 9.86
C ASP A 329 7.53 14.11 9.69
N GLU A 330 6.75 15.13 9.35
CA GLU A 330 5.30 15.01 9.11
C GLU A 330 4.98 14.20 7.85
N GLU A 331 5.71 14.41 6.75
CA GLU A 331 5.55 13.62 5.52
C GLU A 331 5.92 12.16 5.76
N THR A 332 6.98 11.90 6.54
CA THR A 332 7.38 10.54 6.91
C THR A 332 6.33 9.86 7.78
N GLU A 333 5.78 10.59 8.76
CA GLU A 333 4.70 10.08 9.63
C GLU A 333 3.43 9.76 8.84
N PHE A 334 3.09 10.59 7.84
CA PHE A 334 1.99 10.32 6.92
C PHE A 334 2.24 9.04 6.12
N LEU A 335 3.41 8.94 5.47
CA LEU A 335 3.81 7.78 4.68
C LEU A 335 3.86 6.49 5.50
N GLU A 336 4.20 6.54 6.78
CA GLU A 336 4.12 5.37 7.67
C GLU A 336 2.69 4.91 7.98
N SER A 337 1.69 5.76 7.73
CA SER A 337 0.28 5.46 7.98
C SER A 337 -0.59 5.29 6.74
N VAL A 338 -0.06 5.60 5.56
CA VAL A 338 -0.80 5.50 4.30
C VAL A 338 -1.14 4.04 4.00
N THR A 339 -2.37 3.81 3.55
CA THR A 339 -2.86 2.49 3.15
C THR A 339 -3.28 2.47 1.68
N LEU A 340 -3.24 1.31 1.03
CA LEU A 340 -3.75 1.19 -0.35
C LEU A 340 -5.26 1.49 -0.42
N LYS A 341 -5.99 1.19 0.65
CA LYS A 341 -7.38 1.62 0.81
C LYS A 341 -7.53 3.13 0.62
N GLU A 342 -6.78 3.92 1.39
CA GLU A 342 -6.88 5.38 1.35
C GLU A 342 -6.54 5.91 -0.04
N ILE A 343 -5.54 5.34 -0.72
CA ILE A 343 -5.21 5.70 -2.11
C ILE A 343 -6.37 5.39 -3.07
N ILE A 344 -7.09 4.28 -2.90
CA ILE A 344 -8.29 3.96 -3.69
C ILE A 344 -9.39 4.99 -3.43
N GLU A 345 -9.76 5.22 -2.16
CA GLU A 345 -10.83 6.16 -1.77
C GLU A 345 -10.53 7.61 -2.16
N LEU A 346 -9.25 7.93 -2.36
CA LEU A 346 -8.77 9.25 -2.78
C LEU A 346 -8.92 9.58 -4.26
N ASN A 347 -8.90 8.55 -5.09
CA ASN A 347 -8.70 8.68 -6.53
C ASN A 347 -9.84 8.04 -7.33
N THR A 348 -10.90 7.61 -6.65
CA THR A 348 -12.05 6.88 -7.21
C THR A 348 -13.31 7.19 -6.40
N ASP A 349 -14.47 6.74 -6.87
CA ASP A 349 -15.73 6.77 -6.12
C ASP A 349 -15.93 5.50 -5.28
N VAL A 350 -14.87 4.68 -5.13
CA VAL A 350 -14.89 3.46 -4.31
C VAL A 350 -14.73 3.83 -2.86
N ASN A 351 -15.76 3.53 -2.06
CA ASN A 351 -15.85 3.87 -0.64
C ASN A 351 -16.22 2.63 0.19
N ASN A 352 -16.15 2.75 1.52
CA ASN A 352 -16.57 1.72 2.48
C ASN A 352 -15.75 0.42 2.38
N LEU A 353 -14.47 0.54 2.02
CA LEU A 353 -13.58 -0.61 1.96
C LEU A 353 -13.19 -1.09 3.37
N GLN A 354 -12.93 -2.40 3.48
CA GLN A 354 -12.38 -2.99 4.71
C GLN A 354 -11.01 -2.39 5.05
N GLU A 355 -10.68 -2.34 6.34
CA GLU A 355 -9.51 -1.59 6.84
C GLU A 355 -8.19 -2.01 6.19
N ASN A 356 -7.94 -3.33 6.08
CA ASN A 356 -6.81 -3.87 5.35
C ASN A 356 -7.30 -4.68 4.16
N ILE A 357 -7.13 -4.14 2.95
CA ILE A 357 -7.67 -4.72 1.72
C ILE A 357 -6.93 -5.97 1.23
N PHE A 358 -5.80 -6.34 1.86
CA PHE A 358 -5.07 -7.57 1.55
C PHE A 358 -5.66 -8.81 2.27
N TYR A 359 -6.70 -8.64 3.10
CA TYR A 359 -7.40 -9.73 3.79
C TYR A 359 -8.91 -9.64 3.54
N THR A 360 -9.59 -10.77 3.37
CA THR A 360 -11.05 -10.85 3.20
C THR A 360 -11.76 -11.32 4.49
N ALA A 361 -13.05 -11.03 4.63
CA ALA A 361 -13.91 -11.62 5.66
C ALA A 361 -14.39 -13.03 5.23
N ALA A 362 -14.13 -14.05 6.04
CA ALA A 362 -14.05 -15.48 5.68
C ALA A 362 -15.33 -16.24 5.24
N ALA A 363 -15.14 -17.41 4.60
CA ALA A 363 -15.89 -18.67 4.79
C ALA A 363 -15.06 -19.92 4.33
N GLU A 364 -15.08 -21.00 5.14
CA GLU A 364 -14.47 -22.37 5.12
C GLU A 364 -13.78 -22.96 3.85
N PRO A 365 -12.77 -23.85 3.99
CA PRO A 365 -12.08 -24.51 2.88
C PRO A 365 -12.82 -25.72 2.24
N ASN A 366 -12.78 -25.83 0.90
CA ASN A 366 -13.38 -26.90 0.07
C ASN A 366 -12.45 -28.11 -0.19
N GLU A 367 -13.08 -29.25 -0.50
CA GLU A 367 -12.52 -30.57 -0.89
C GLU A 367 -12.00 -30.60 -2.36
N PRO A 368 -11.23 -31.65 -2.77
CA PRO A 368 -10.56 -31.70 -4.07
C PRO A 368 -11.51 -31.69 -5.30
N ASN A 369 -11.16 -30.91 -6.33
CA ASN A 369 -11.89 -30.64 -7.60
C ASN A 369 -13.06 -29.63 -7.53
N GLU A 370 -13.20 -28.91 -6.42
CA GLU A 370 -13.95 -27.65 -6.36
C GLU A 370 -12.97 -26.47 -6.58
N PRO A 371 -13.43 -25.29 -7.07
CA PRO A 371 -12.60 -24.08 -7.10
C PRO A 371 -11.92 -23.87 -5.74
N ASN A 372 -10.60 -23.69 -5.76
CA ASN A 372 -9.78 -23.83 -4.56
C ASN A 372 -10.21 -22.81 -3.52
N ALA A 373 -10.46 -23.31 -2.32
CA ALA A 373 -10.82 -22.44 -1.24
C ALA A 373 -9.58 -21.69 -0.71
N PRO A 374 -9.80 -20.47 -0.24
CA PRO A 374 -8.73 -19.50 -0.09
C PRO A 374 -7.96 -19.58 1.23
N ASN A 375 -6.79 -18.92 1.27
CA ASN A 375 -5.85 -19.01 2.37
C ASN A 375 -6.36 -18.26 3.62
N ASP A 376 -6.41 -18.97 4.76
CA ASP A 376 -6.97 -18.51 6.03
C ASP A 376 -5.93 -17.83 6.94
N ARG A 377 -6.25 -16.64 7.46
CA ARG A 377 -5.91 -16.22 8.84
C ARG A 377 -6.70 -14.97 9.25
N LEU A 378 -7.59 -15.14 10.24
CA LEU A 378 -8.42 -14.12 10.89
C LEU A 378 -7.65 -13.28 11.92
N THR A 379 -7.93 -11.97 11.98
CA THR A 379 -8.55 -11.35 13.16
C THR A 379 -9.41 -10.15 12.71
N ILE A 380 -10.70 -10.17 13.07
CA ILE A 380 -11.67 -9.10 12.82
C ILE A 380 -11.43 -7.94 13.79
N SER A 381 -11.51 -6.70 13.30
CA SER A 381 -12.06 -5.59 14.08
C SER A 381 -13.12 -4.87 13.24
N LEU A 382 -14.37 -4.87 13.73
CA LEU A 382 -15.44 -4.01 13.25
C LEU A 382 -15.36 -2.69 14.02
N ALA A 383 -15.24 -1.56 13.33
CA ALA A 383 -16.06 -0.36 13.58
C ALA A 383 -15.71 0.83 12.67
N LYS A 384 -16.75 1.36 12.01
CA LYS A 384 -16.96 2.74 11.54
C LYS A 384 -15.94 3.35 10.56
N LEU A 385 -16.27 3.28 9.27
CA LEU A 385 -16.00 4.38 8.34
C LEU A 385 -17.34 4.95 7.86
N ILE A 386 -17.74 6.08 8.46
CA ILE A 386 -18.71 7.01 7.87
C ILE A 386 -17.96 8.34 7.81
N ASP A 387 -17.92 8.91 6.61
CA ASP A 387 -17.47 10.26 6.27
C ASP A 387 -16.10 10.63 6.84
N ASN A 388 -15.04 10.35 6.07
CA ASN A 388 -13.68 10.72 6.43
C ASN A 388 -13.28 12.03 5.70
N PRO A 389 -13.32 13.20 6.37
CA PRO A 389 -12.99 14.49 5.78
C PRO A 389 -11.47 14.73 5.74
N PHE A 390 -10.66 13.73 5.39
CA PHE A 390 -9.19 13.89 5.27
C PHE A 390 -8.77 14.73 4.05
N TRP A 391 -9.72 15.20 3.23
CA TRP A 391 -9.45 15.86 1.94
C TRP A 391 -9.94 17.29 1.79
N PHE A 392 -10.36 17.95 2.87
CA PHE A 392 -10.75 19.36 2.83
C PHE A 392 -9.71 20.27 3.48
N MET A 393 -8.53 20.42 2.85
CA MET A 393 -7.56 21.49 3.17
C MET A 393 -8.03 22.90 2.70
N ASP A 394 -9.34 23.16 2.72
CA ASP A 394 -9.95 24.50 2.63
C ASP A 394 -10.37 25.03 4.02
N SER A 395 -10.22 24.20 5.06
CA SER A 395 -10.66 24.54 6.41
C SER A 395 -9.48 24.89 7.31
N SER A 396 -9.64 25.92 8.15
CA SER A 396 -8.65 26.35 9.14
C SER A 396 -8.34 25.25 10.18
N PHE A 397 -7.35 24.39 9.93
CA PHE A 397 -6.87 23.44 10.93
C PHE A 397 -5.87 24.11 11.88
N LEU A 398 -5.94 23.73 13.15
CA LEU A 398 -5.02 24.17 14.20
C LEU A 398 -4.24 22.97 14.73
N PHE A 399 -2.93 22.97 14.47
CA PHE A 399 -2.01 22.02 15.10
C PHE A 399 -1.48 22.58 16.42
N ILE A 400 -1.61 21.82 17.50
CA ILE A 400 -1.23 22.23 18.84
C ILE A 400 -0.39 21.14 19.45
N ALA A 401 0.85 21.48 19.80
CA ALA A 401 1.74 20.61 20.55
C ALA A 401 1.92 21.12 21.97
N GLY A 402 2.03 20.19 22.91
CA GLY A 402 2.27 20.50 24.31
C GLY A 402 3.02 19.39 25.02
N GLY A 403 3.37 19.64 26.28
CA GLY A 403 4.02 18.68 27.14
C GLY A 403 3.31 18.56 28.48
N SER A 404 3.47 17.42 29.14
CA SER A 404 2.99 17.24 30.50
C SER A 404 3.91 16.36 31.32
N THR A 405 4.24 16.78 32.54
CA THR A 405 5.09 15.99 33.44
C THR A 405 4.38 14.76 33.99
N ASP A 406 3.06 14.76 33.94
CA ASP A 406 2.17 13.87 34.69
C ASP A 406 1.61 12.74 33.83
N PHE A 407 1.96 12.70 32.52
CA PHE A 407 1.58 11.62 31.64
C PHE A 407 2.47 10.40 31.86
N ASN A 408 1.94 9.35 32.46
CA ASN A 408 2.58 8.06 32.61
C ASN A 408 1.52 6.94 32.59
N SER A 409 1.96 5.70 32.37
CA SER A 409 1.08 4.53 32.23
C SER A 409 0.30 4.15 33.50
N THR A 410 0.53 4.83 34.64
CA THR A 410 -0.19 4.55 35.89
C THR A 410 -1.38 5.49 36.16
N ASN A 411 -1.55 6.52 35.33
CA ASN A 411 -2.55 7.57 35.53
C ASN A 411 -3.78 7.45 34.60
N VAL A 412 -3.89 6.37 33.83
CA VAL A 412 -4.89 6.17 32.77
C VAL A 412 -5.61 4.84 33.00
N ASN A 413 -6.93 4.88 33.15
CA ASN A 413 -7.77 3.68 33.18
C ASN A 413 -8.58 3.57 31.87
N GLU A 414 -8.87 2.36 31.42
CA GLU A 414 -9.70 2.10 30.23
C GLU A 414 -11.14 2.64 30.34
N ALA A 415 -11.59 2.98 31.57
CA ALA A 415 -12.90 3.60 31.82
C ALA A 415 -12.88 5.15 31.75
N ASP A 416 -11.70 5.76 31.57
CA ASP A 416 -11.57 7.22 31.50
C ASP A 416 -11.94 7.72 30.09
N ALA A 417 -12.26 9.01 29.98
CA ALA A 417 -12.34 9.71 28.69
C ALA A 417 -11.23 10.76 28.62
N VAL A 418 -10.79 11.05 27.39
CA VAL A 418 -9.86 12.12 27.09
C VAL A 418 -10.65 13.40 26.87
N LEU A 419 -10.58 14.31 27.83
CA LEU A 419 -11.19 15.63 27.75
C LEU A 419 -10.25 16.57 26.99
N VAL A 420 -10.75 17.24 25.95
CA VAL A 420 -10.04 18.28 25.22
C VAL A 420 -10.80 19.59 25.39
N ARG A 421 -10.20 20.52 26.13
CA ARG A 421 -10.75 21.86 26.35
C ARG A 421 -9.88 22.92 25.75
N MET A 422 -10.46 23.81 24.95
CA MET A 422 -9.72 24.93 24.34
C MET A 422 -10.22 26.26 24.86
N PHE A 423 -9.31 27.17 25.16
CA PHE A 423 -9.61 28.50 25.68
C PHE A 423 -8.88 29.57 24.86
N THR A 424 -9.53 30.72 24.69
CA THR A 424 -8.86 31.97 24.29
C THR A 424 -8.37 32.72 25.53
N ASP A 425 -7.33 33.53 25.40
CA ASP A 425 -6.83 34.42 26.47
C ASP A 425 -7.90 35.37 27.06
N THR A 426 -9.04 35.58 26.40
CA THR A 426 -10.11 36.51 26.82
C THR A 426 -11.34 35.86 27.45
N ASN A 427 -11.48 34.53 27.41
CA ASN A 427 -12.72 33.84 27.80
C ASN A 427 -12.50 32.91 29.00
N SER A 428 -13.43 32.96 29.96
CA SER A 428 -13.46 32.03 31.11
C SER A 428 -14.14 30.69 30.82
N SER A 429 -14.82 30.58 29.68
CA SER A 429 -15.49 29.36 29.21
C SER A 429 -14.77 28.80 27.98
N PRO A 430 -14.70 27.46 27.83
CA PRO A 430 -14.00 26.85 26.71
C PRO A 430 -14.71 27.14 25.38
N LEU A 431 -13.93 27.39 24.32
CA LEU A 431 -14.38 27.39 22.92
C LEU A 431 -14.72 25.99 22.42
N LEU A 432 -13.97 25.00 22.91
CA LEU A 432 -14.15 23.59 22.60
C LEU A 432 -14.09 22.80 23.90
N ASP A 433 -15.02 21.87 24.11
CA ASP A 433 -15.05 20.96 25.28
C ASP A 433 -15.51 19.58 24.80
N GLU A 434 -14.56 18.82 24.26
CA GLU A 434 -14.80 17.47 23.73
C GLU A 434 -14.40 16.40 24.73
N SER A 435 -15.13 15.29 24.73
CA SER A 435 -14.85 14.13 25.57
C SER A 435 -14.75 12.89 24.68
N ILE A 436 -13.53 12.43 24.45
CA ILE A 436 -13.25 11.31 23.56
C ILE A 436 -13.09 10.03 24.41
N PRO A 437 -13.92 8.99 24.21
CA PRO A 437 -13.77 7.73 24.92
C PRO A 437 -12.37 7.10 24.73
N PHE A 438 -11.77 6.55 25.78
CA PHE A 438 -10.41 6.00 25.69
C PHE A 438 -10.32 4.75 24.80
N ASP A 439 -11.42 4.02 24.61
CA ASP A 439 -11.53 2.88 23.70
C ASP A 439 -11.52 3.28 22.21
N GLU A 440 -11.65 4.57 21.88
CA GLU A 440 -11.42 5.09 20.52
C GLU A 440 -9.92 5.32 20.22
N PHE A 441 -9.04 5.17 21.22
CA PHE A 441 -7.60 5.29 21.03
C PHE A 441 -6.94 3.94 20.77
N PHE A 442 -5.93 3.93 19.91
CA PHE A 442 -5.11 2.75 19.62
C PHE A 442 -3.62 3.03 19.83
N GLY A 443 -2.88 1.97 20.14
CA GLY A 443 -1.44 2.04 20.34
C GLY A 443 -0.68 1.88 19.02
N GLN A 444 0.24 2.81 18.74
CA GLN A 444 1.14 2.72 17.57
C GLN A 444 2.53 3.26 17.94
N ASN A 445 3.57 2.46 17.70
CA ASN A 445 4.98 2.87 17.89
C ASN A 445 5.29 3.50 19.27
N GLY A 446 4.67 2.98 20.33
CA GLY A 446 4.84 3.50 21.69
C GLY A 446 4.14 4.84 21.97
N SER A 447 3.26 5.27 21.08
CA SER A 447 2.32 6.38 21.24
C SER A 447 0.88 5.86 21.34
N ILE A 448 -0.01 6.67 21.92
CA ILE A 448 -1.46 6.42 21.99
C ILE A 448 -2.12 7.45 21.08
N ILE A 449 -2.92 6.99 20.12
CA ILE A 449 -3.43 7.80 19.02
C ILE A 449 -4.94 7.68 18.92
N PHE A 450 -5.60 8.81 18.74
CA PHE A 450 -6.97 8.92 18.30
C PHE A 450 -7.02 9.58 16.92
N ARG A 451 -7.89 9.05 16.07
CA ARG A 451 -8.27 9.62 14.78
C ARG A 451 -9.79 9.69 14.76
N GLY A 452 -10.34 10.88 14.60
CA GLY A 452 -11.78 11.11 14.66
C GLY A 452 -12.22 12.26 13.75
N PRO A 453 -13.53 12.51 13.68
CA PRO A 453 -14.06 13.63 12.92
C PRO A 453 -13.81 14.97 13.63
N ALA A 454 -14.05 16.08 12.92
CA ALA A 454 -14.07 17.42 13.53
C ALA A 454 -15.04 17.45 14.74
N PRO A 455 -14.74 18.21 15.80
CA PRO A 455 -13.69 19.23 15.86
C PRO A 455 -12.30 18.75 16.29
N VAL A 456 -12.15 17.57 16.93
CA VAL A 456 -10.82 16.99 17.24
C VAL A 456 -10.50 15.88 16.25
N VAL A 457 -9.68 16.21 15.25
CA VAL A 457 -9.43 15.31 14.10
C VAL A 457 -8.38 14.26 14.40
N SER A 458 -7.35 14.64 15.14
CA SER A 458 -6.34 13.71 15.61
C SER A 458 -5.79 14.13 16.96
N LEU A 459 -5.53 13.17 17.82
CA LEU A 459 -4.84 13.40 19.08
C LEU A 459 -3.82 12.28 19.31
N ARG A 460 -2.56 12.66 19.54
CA ARG A 460 -1.46 11.74 19.80
C ARG A 460 -0.80 12.08 21.11
N PHE A 461 -0.56 11.07 21.93
CA PHE A 461 0.27 11.13 23.12
C PHE A 461 1.52 10.27 22.94
N THR A 462 2.68 10.83 23.26
CA THR A 462 3.95 10.10 23.26
C THR A 462 4.50 10.02 24.69
N PRO A 463 4.16 8.94 25.45
CA PRO A 463 4.58 8.77 26.84
C PRO A 463 6.08 8.95 27.08
N SER A 464 6.92 8.37 26.20
CA SER A 464 8.38 8.42 26.32
C SER A 464 8.94 9.85 26.25
N ARG A 465 8.27 10.73 25.51
CA ARG A 465 8.65 12.13 25.32
C ARG A 465 7.88 13.08 26.22
N LYS A 466 6.85 12.60 26.92
CA LYS A 466 5.93 13.41 27.73
C LYS A 466 5.28 14.54 26.92
N THR A 467 5.03 14.28 25.64
CA THR A 467 4.45 15.23 24.69
C THR A 467 3.10 14.76 24.18
N PHE A 468 2.30 15.71 23.73
CA PHE A 468 1.12 15.45 22.93
C PHE A 468 1.08 16.37 21.72
N SER A 469 0.35 15.94 20.69
CA SER A 469 -0.03 16.75 19.55
C SER A 469 -1.51 16.54 19.25
N ILE A 470 -2.22 17.61 18.96
CA ILE A 470 -3.63 17.57 18.59
C ILE A 470 -3.85 18.41 17.32
N LEU A 471 -4.67 17.86 16.43
CA LEU A 471 -5.17 18.54 15.25
C LEU A 471 -6.65 18.85 15.47
N VAL A 472 -6.99 20.14 15.44
CA VAL A 472 -8.36 20.62 15.65
C VAL A 472 -8.87 21.31 14.39
N MET A 473 -10.11 21.03 14.02
CA MET A 473 -10.83 21.68 12.94
C MET A 473 -12.07 22.37 13.51
N ASP A 474 -12.00 23.69 13.68
CA ASP A 474 -13.16 24.49 14.10
C ASP A 474 -13.22 25.76 13.23
N PRO A 475 -14.28 25.92 12.42
CA PRO A 475 -14.42 27.07 11.52
C PRO A 475 -14.56 28.41 12.26
N ASN A 476 -14.80 28.41 13.57
CA ASN A 476 -14.96 29.61 14.37
C ASN A 476 -13.65 30.10 15.03
N ILE A 477 -12.55 29.35 14.91
CA ILE A 477 -11.25 29.74 15.47
C ILE A 477 -10.56 30.77 14.56
N ASN A 478 -10.25 31.95 15.11
CA ASN A 478 -9.58 33.04 14.41
C ASN A 478 -8.05 33.05 14.67
N THR A 479 -7.26 33.29 13.62
CA THR A 479 -5.79 33.32 13.57
C THR A 479 -5.09 34.31 14.50
N SER A 480 -5.81 35.31 15.00
CA SER A 480 -5.27 36.42 15.80
C SER A 480 -5.18 36.15 17.30
N GLN A 481 -5.66 35.00 17.78
CA GLN A 481 -5.76 34.69 19.20
C GLN A 481 -4.74 33.64 19.66
N ARG A 482 -4.26 33.76 20.90
CA ARG A 482 -3.55 32.67 21.57
C ARG A 482 -4.58 31.68 22.10
N ILE A 483 -4.33 30.41 21.82
CA ILE A 483 -5.18 29.31 22.25
C ILE A 483 -4.43 28.47 23.27
N THR A 484 -5.09 28.19 24.38
CA THR A 484 -4.62 27.25 25.39
C THR A 484 -5.50 26.01 25.31
N VAL A 485 -4.87 24.83 25.33
CA VAL A 485 -5.58 23.55 25.31
C VAL A 485 -5.24 22.77 26.55
N ASP A 486 -6.27 22.42 27.29
CA ASP A 486 -6.23 21.52 28.42
C ASP A 486 -6.67 20.13 27.94
N ILE A 487 -5.83 19.14 28.19
CA ILE A 487 -6.09 17.74 27.85
C ILE A 487 -6.11 16.93 29.12
N GLY A 488 -7.29 16.43 29.51
CA GLY A 488 -7.48 15.64 30.72
C GLY A 488 -7.68 14.16 30.41
N ILE A 489 -7.12 13.26 31.22
CA ILE A 489 -7.41 11.81 31.18
C ILE A 489 -7.46 11.30 32.62
N GLY A 490 -8.64 10.98 33.15
CA GLY A 490 -8.76 10.62 34.57
C GLY A 490 -8.23 11.73 35.48
N SER A 491 -7.15 11.46 36.22
CA SER A 491 -6.46 12.46 37.08
C SER A 491 -5.32 13.23 36.39
N TYR A 492 -4.97 12.85 35.17
CA TYR A 492 -3.99 13.55 34.35
C TYR A 492 -4.58 14.85 33.80
N LEU A 493 -3.78 15.92 33.81
CA LEU A 493 -4.06 17.17 33.11
C LEU A 493 -2.79 17.65 32.39
N GLY A 494 -2.79 17.55 31.06
CA GLY A 494 -1.83 18.22 30.19
C GLY A 494 -2.32 19.60 29.80
N ARG A 495 -1.41 20.56 29.66
CA ARG A 495 -1.73 21.90 29.15
C ARG A 495 -0.73 22.28 28.07
N GLY A 496 -1.24 22.64 26.90
CA GLY A 496 -0.48 23.17 25.77
C GLY A 496 -0.95 24.59 25.45
N SER A 497 -0.09 25.41 24.85
CA SER A 497 -0.52 26.69 24.30
C SER A 497 0.15 26.92 22.96
N ALA A 498 -0.63 27.27 21.95
CA ALA A 498 -0.14 27.58 20.61
C ALA A 498 -0.77 28.89 20.10
N ARG A 499 -0.13 29.49 19.09
CA ARG A 499 -0.77 30.54 18.29
C ARG A 499 -1.39 29.88 17.07
N VAL A 500 -2.59 30.32 16.70
CA VAL A 500 -3.25 29.85 15.49
C VAL A 500 -2.45 30.34 14.29
N THR A 501 -1.94 29.41 13.48
CA THR A 501 -1.11 29.74 12.32
C THR A 501 -1.78 29.14 11.08
N THR A 502 -2.22 29.98 10.14
CA THR A 502 -2.62 29.52 8.80
C THR A 502 -1.40 29.09 8.00
N MET A 503 -1.58 28.16 7.07
CA MET A 503 -0.50 27.50 6.34
C MET A 503 0.40 28.46 5.54
N GLU A 504 -0.06 29.67 5.21
CA GLU A 504 0.79 30.73 4.62
C GLU A 504 1.97 31.17 5.53
N GLY A 505 1.91 30.92 6.83
CA GLY A 505 2.91 31.33 7.82
C GLY A 505 4.02 30.30 8.14
N PHE A 506 3.95 29.08 7.62
CA PHE A 506 4.84 27.98 8.06
C PHE A 506 6.30 28.10 7.61
N ARG A 507 6.69 29.16 6.87
CA ARG A 507 8.12 29.40 6.61
C ARG A 507 8.92 29.85 7.83
N ARG A 508 8.29 30.34 8.92
CA ARG A 508 9.00 30.69 10.18
C ARG A 508 8.06 30.70 11.39
N ALA A 509 8.02 29.63 12.19
CA ALA A 509 7.49 29.74 13.56
C ALA A 509 8.22 28.80 14.53
N PHE A 510 8.49 29.34 15.72
CA PHE A 510 9.54 28.95 16.64
C PHE A 510 9.11 27.85 17.61
N PHE A 511 10.04 26.93 17.92
CA PHE A 511 9.97 26.08 19.11
C PHE A 511 9.90 26.95 20.37
N LEU A 512 8.83 26.80 21.15
CA LEU A 512 8.79 27.28 22.54
C LEU A 512 8.80 26.07 23.47
N SER A 513 9.99 25.62 23.84
CA SER A 513 10.17 24.74 25.00
C SER A 513 9.92 25.55 26.27
N GLY A 514 8.75 25.39 26.88
CA GLY A 514 8.46 25.91 28.22
C GLY A 514 8.87 24.88 29.28
N ASN A 515 9.94 25.15 30.01
CA ASN A 515 10.22 24.45 31.27
C ASN A 515 9.05 24.67 32.23
N ALA A 516 8.48 23.58 32.76
CA ALA A 516 7.50 23.64 33.84
C ALA A 516 8.13 24.30 35.08
N SER A 517 7.86 25.59 35.29
CA SER A 517 8.15 26.25 36.55
C SER A 517 7.04 25.95 37.56
N ARG A 518 7.43 25.35 38.68
CA ARG A 518 6.60 25.22 39.90
C ARG A 518 5.99 26.58 40.27
N ASN A 519 4.66 26.59 40.42
CA ASN A 519 3.84 27.36 41.38
C ASN A 519 2.59 27.92 40.69
N GLN A 520 1.43 27.32 40.94
CA GLN A 520 0.45 27.80 41.93
C GLN A 520 -0.86 27.04 41.74
N SER A 521 -1.32 26.49 42.85
CA SER A 521 -2.66 25.99 43.10
C SER A 521 -3.76 26.98 42.67
N CYS A 522 -4.67 26.52 41.83
CA CYS A 522 -6.04 27.03 41.77
C CYS A 522 -6.98 25.82 41.92
N PHE A 523 -7.44 25.61 43.15
CA PHE A 523 -8.76 25.04 43.42
C PHE A 523 -9.84 25.94 42.82
N PHE A 524 -10.99 25.39 42.46
CA PHE A 524 -12.36 25.85 42.79
C PHE A 524 -13.39 25.15 41.87
N PRO A 525 -14.68 25.16 42.25
CA PRO A 525 -15.39 24.26 43.15
C PRO A 525 -16.14 23.11 42.44
#